data_AF-A0A813JVJ7-F1
#
_entry.id   AF-A0A813JVJ7-F1
#
_cell.length_a   1.000
_cell.length_b   1.000
_cell.length_c   1.000
_cell.angle_alpha   90.00
_cell.angle_beta   90.00
_cell.angle_gamma   90.00
#
_symmetry.space_group_name_H-M   'P 1'
#
loop_
_entity.id
_entity.type
_entity.pdbx_description
1 polymer ?
#
loop_
_entity_poly.entity_id
_entity_poly.type
_entity_poly.pdbx_seq_one_letter_code
_entity_poly.pdbx_strand_id
1 'polypeptide(L)'
;MKMFSPVVIPIVQLLKNQDPGKDAQLAEQLSACLEKFVLRLGTESGFCVGSVCTLADVHAVPFLWRFGFLVKHFRGYDIFQAHPRLALLAKSFEEMPEFQAVMKREGLTKEKLIPMYALYANDSRWSEDGTVMVGRGKSTFGK
;
A
#
# COMPACT_ATOMS: atom_id res chain seq x y z
N MET A 1 -15.85 -4.50 -6.06
CA MET A 1 -16.23 -3.27 -5.32
C MET A 1 -15.65 -2.06 -6.02
N LYS A 2 -16.50 -1.24 -6.68
CA LYS A 2 -16.05 -0.24 -7.68
C LYS A 2 -15.27 0.96 -7.11
N MET A 3 -15.25 1.15 -5.78
CA MET A 3 -14.71 2.36 -5.14
C MET A 3 -13.18 2.36 -4.98
N PHE A 4 -12.57 1.21 -4.65
CA PHE A 4 -11.12 1.12 -4.40
C PHE A 4 -10.31 0.59 -5.59
N SER A 5 -10.96 -0.10 -6.54
CA SER A 5 -10.29 -0.65 -7.73
C SER A 5 -9.39 0.34 -8.49
N PRO A 6 -9.75 1.63 -8.65
CA PRO A 6 -8.89 2.60 -9.32
C PRO A 6 -7.55 2.90 -8.61
N VAL A 7 -7.40 2.54 -7.33
CA VAL A 7 -6.17 2.75 -6.55
C VAL A 7 -5.15 1.63 -6.79
N VAL A 8 -5.63 0.42 -7.08
CA VAL A 8 -4.80 -0.81 -7.14
C VAL A 8 -3.74 -0.73 -8.23
N ILE A 9 -4.08 -0.22 -9.42
CA ILE A 9 -3.12 -0.14 -10.52
C ILE A 9 -2.03 0.92 -10.24
N PRO A 10 -2.38 2.18 -9.91
CA PRO A 10 -1.38 3.22 -9.61
C PRO A 10 -0.41 2.84 -8.49
N ILE A 11 -0.89 2.17 -7.43
CA ILE A 11 -0.03 1.82 -6.29
C ILE A 11 0.99 0.73 -6.66
N VAL A 12 0.60 -0.22 -7.51
CA VAL A 12 1.47 -1.28 -8.03
C VAL A 12 2.44 -0.68 -9.03
N GLN A 13 1.99 0.24 -9.89
CA GLN A 13 2.85 0.95 -10.84
C GLN A 13 3.95 1.72 -10.12
N LEU A 14 3.61 2.50 -9.09
CA LEU A 14 4.61 3.21 -8.28
C LEU A 14 5.54 2.23 -7.58
N LEU A 15 5.00 1.22 -6.88
CA LEU A 15 5.82 0.23 -6.16
C LEU A 15 6.82 -0.47 -7.08
N LYS A 16 6.41 -0.83 -8.30
CA LYS A 16 7.23 -1.53 -9.29
C LYS A 16 8.03 -0.61 -10.19
N ASN A 17 7.94 0.71 -10.04
CA ASN A 17 8.63 1.63 -10.91
C ASN A 17 10.15 1.48 -10.78
N GLN A 18 10.84 1.31 -11.92
CA GLN A 18 12.31 1.21 -11.96
C GLN A 18 12.97 2.50 -12.45
N ASP A 19 12.19 3.50 -12.89
CA ASP A 19 12.68 4.77 -13.44
C ASP A 19 12.49 5.92 -12.43
N PRO A 20 13.57 6.39 -11.76
CA PRO A 20 13.50 7.52 -10.83
C PRO A 20 12.79 8.76 -11.36
N GLY A 21 12.93 9.05 -12.67
CA GLY A 21 12.35 10.24 -13.28
C GLY A 21 10.82 10.25 -13.29
N LYS A 22 10.20 9.08 -13.07
CA LYS A 22 8.73 8.90 -13.05
C LYS A 22 8.14 8.81 -11.64
N ASP A 23 8.96 8.74 -10.59
CA ASP A 23 8.47 8.57 -9.21
C ASP A 23 7.48 9.66 -8.83
N ALA A 24 7.80 10.93 -9.12
CA ALA A 24 6.94 12.08 -8.82
C ALA A 24 5.59 11.99 -9.53
N GLN A 25 5.61 11.74 -10.85
CA GLN A 25 4.41 11.64 -11.67
C GLN A 25 3.50 10.49 -11.20
N LEU A 26 4.08 9.33 -10.91
CA LEU A 26 3.32 8.16 -10.44
C LEU A 26 2.78 8.36 -9.02
N ALA A 27 3.52 9.05 -8.15
CA ALA A 27 3.05 9.41 -6.81
C ALA A 27 1.87 10.40 -6.88
N GLU A 28 1.93 11.39 -7.77
CA GLU A 28 0.82 12.32 -8.01
C GLU A 28 -0.43 11.60 -8.57
N GLN A 29 -0.26 10.70 -9.54
CA GLN A 29 -1.35 9.88 -10.06
C GLN A 29 -2.00 9.02 -8.98
N LEU A 30 -1.18 8.36 -8.15
CA LEU A 30 -1.66 7.59 -7.01
C LEU A 30 -2.42 8.49 -6.02
N SER A 31 -1.86 9.65 -5.68
CA SER A 31 -2.47 10.64 -4.79
C SER A 31 -3.86 11.06 -5.26
N ALA A 32 -4.00 11.42 -6.54
CA ALA A 32 -5.29 11.81 -7.12
C ALA A 32 -6.33 10.66 -7.09
N CYS A 33 -5.90 9.41 -7.27
CA CYS A 33 -6.78 8.25 -7.13
C CYS A 33 -7.19 8.01 -5.67
N LEU A 34 -6.27 8.16 -4.72
CA LEU A 34 -6.54 8.03 -3.30
C LEU A 34 -7.47 9.14 -2.79
N GLU A 35 -7.31 10.36 -3.26
CA GLU A 35 -8.17 11.49 -2.91
C GLU A 35 -9.61 11.26 -3.36
N LYS A 36 -9.80 10.75 -4.59
CA LYS A 36 -11.13 10.32 -5.07
C LYS A 36 -11.72 9.20 -4.21
N PHE A 37 -10.90 8.28 -3.70
CA PHE A 37 -11.37 7.24 -2.77
C PHE A 37 -11.75 7.83 -1.42
N VAL A 38 -10.95 8.75 -0.87
CA VAL A 38 -11.24 9.46 0.40
C VAL A 38 -12.59 10.18 0.34
N LEU A 39 -12.90 10.85 -0.77
CA LEU A 39 -14.20 11.52 -0.98
C LEU A 39 -15.41 10.56 -0.96
N ARG A 40 -15.19 9.25 -1.08
CA ARG A 40 -16.24 8.23 -1.00
C ARG A 40 -16.39 7.61 0.39
N LEU A 41 -15.47 7.91 1.31
CA LEU A 41 -15.52 7.38 2.68
C LEU A 41 -16.53 8.14 3.52
N GLY A 42 -17.13 7.47 4.49
CA GLY A 42 -17.91 8.13 5.54
C GLY A 42 -17.04 9.13 6.31
N THR A 43 -17.61 10.30 6.60
CA THR A 43 -16.93 11.44 7.22
C THR A 43 -16.62 11.25 8.70
N GLU A 44 -17.38 10.41 9.41
CA GLU A 44 -17.36 10.34 10.88
C GLU A 44 -17.02 8.95 11.44
N SER A 45 -16.27 8.13 10.71
CA SER A 45 -15.98 6.78 11.19
C SER A 45 -14.57 6.27 10.97
N GLY A 46 -14.18 5.32 11.81
CA GLY A 46 -12.94 4.54 11.65
C GLY A 46 -12.97 3.57 10.47
N PHE A 47 -14.11 3.41 9.78
CA PHE A 47 -14.30 2.46 8.69
C PHE A 47 -14.68 3.15 7.38
N CYS A 48 -14.83 2.36 6.31
CA CYS A 48 -15.18 2.86 4.98
C CYS A 48 -16.58 3.46 4.94
N VAL A 49 -17.54 2.82 5.60
CA VAL A 49 -18.96 3.22 5.58
C VAL A 49 -19.51 3.15 7.00
N GLY A 50 -19.62 4.29 7.68
CA GLY A 50 -20.21 4.37 9.02
C GLY A 50 -19.36 3.67 10.09
N SER A 51 -19.94 3.46 11.28
CA SER A 51 -19.21 3.07 12.50
C SER A 51 -18.82 1.59 12.62
N VAL A 52 -19.17 0.75 11.64
CA VAL A 52 -18.95 -0.71 11.71
C VAL A 52 -18.09 -1.17 10.54
N CYS A 53 -17.23 -2.17 10.77
CA CYS A 53 -16.46 -2.82 9.72
C CYS A 53 -17.40 -3.51 8.73
N THR A 54 -17.21 -3.25 7.44
CA THR A 54 -18.01 -3.83 6.36
C THR A 54 -17.11 -4.60 5.39
N LEU A 55 -17.73 -5.25 4.39
CA LEU A 55 -16.96 -5.84 3.29
C LEU A 55 -16.08 -4.80 2.57
N ALA A 56 -16.45 -3.51 2.58
CA ALA A 56 -15.63 -2.44 2.05
C ALA A 56 -14.25 -2.38 2.69
N ASP A 57 -14.23 -2.50 4.02
CA ASP A 57 -13.02 -2.47 4.82
C ASP A 57 -12.14 -3.70 4.57
N VAL A 58 -12.76 -4.88 4.59
CA VAL A 58 -12.08 -6.16 4.35
C VAL A 58 -11.36 -6.20 2.99
N HIS A 59 -11.91 -5.53 1.97
CA HIS A 59 -11.30 -5.49 0.65
C HIS A 59 -10.23 -4.40 0.50
N ALA A 60 -10.50 -3.19 1.00
CA ALA A 60 -9.64 -2.03 0.73
C ALA A 60 -8.51 -1.89 1.77
N VAL A 61 -8.81 -2.12 3.05
CA VAL A 61 -7.93 -1.70 4.15
C VAL A 61 -6.72 -2.61 4.35
N PRO A 62 -6.79 -3.96 4.25
CA PRO A 62 -5.59 -4.79 4.26
C PRO A 62 -4.62 -4.41 3.14
N PHE A 63 -5.16 -4.06 1.97
CA PHE A 63 -4.36 -3.63 0.84
C PHE A 63 -3.71 -2.27 1.11
N LEU A 64 -4.48 -1.29 1.58
CA LEU A 64 -3.98 0.03 1.95
C LEU A 64 -2.93 -0.04 3.07
N TRP A 65 -3.18 -0.81 4.13
CA TRP A 65 -2.25 -1.05 5.23
C TRP A 65 -0.93 -1.64 4.73
N ARG A 66 -1.01 -2.69 3.91
CA ARG A 66 0.16 -3.36 3.34
C ARG A 66 0.97 -2.44 2.44
N PHE A 67 0.33 -1.82 1.45
CA PHE A 67 1.06 -1.01 0.47
C PHE A 67 1.46 0.36 1.02
N GLY A 68 0.79 0.87 2.06
CA GLY A 68 1.17 2.11 2.73
C GLY A 68 2.61 2.10 3.22
N PHE A 69 3.01 1.06 3.97
CA PHE A 69 4.40 0.97 4.43
C PHE A 69 5.36 0.46 3.33
N LEU A 70 4.91 -0.40 2.41
CA LEU A 70 5.78 -0.90 1.33
C LEU A 70 6.18 0.20 0.35
N VAL A 71 5.23 1.02 -0.09
CA VAL A 71 5.50 2.13 -1.01
C VAL A 71 6.41 3.17 -0.35
N LYS A 72 6.18 3.48 0.93
CA LYS A 72 7.10 4.31 1.72
C LYS A 72 8.50 3.71 1.76
N HIS A 73 8.61 2.42 2.07
CA HIS A 73 9.90 1.73 2.20
C HIS A 73 10.70 1.67 0.89
N PHE A 74 10.04 1.37 -0.22
CA PHE A 74 10.69 1.13 -1.51
C PHE A 74 10.75 2.36 -2.40
N ARG A 75 9.81 3.31 -2.27
CA ARG A 75 9.66 4.46 -3.18
C ARG A 75 9.66 5.81 -2.47
N GLY A 76 9.72 5.84 -1.14
CA GLY A 76 9.81 7.08 -0.36
C GLY A 76 8.51 7.89 -0.31
N TYR A 77 7.43 7.41 -0.93
CA TYR A 77 6.13 8.08 -0.90
C TYR A 77 5.30 7.58 0.29
N ASP A 78 4.97 8.47 1.22
CA ASP A 78 4.15 8.17 2.40
C ASP A 78 2.67 8.49 2.14
N ILE A 79 1.91 7.45 1.81
CA ILE A 79 0.46 7.53 1.57
C ILE A 79 -0.29 8.08 2.79
N PHE A 80 0.14 7.73 4.00
CA PHE A 80 -0.58 8.08 5.23
C PHE A 80 -0.29 9.50 5.67
N GLN A 81 0.90 10.02 5.36
CA GLN A 81 1.20 11.44 5.50
C GLN A 81 0.42 12.28 4.47
N ALA A 82 0.36 11.85 3.21
CA ALA A 82 -0.35 12.57 2.16
C ALA A 82 -1.89 12.54 2.34
N HIS A 83 -2.43 11.46 2.93
CA HIS A 83 -3.87 11.30 3.14
C HIS A 83 -4.20 10.86 4.57
N PRO A 84 -4.30 11.79 5.54
CA PRO A 84 -4.51 11.47 6.96
C PRO A 84 -5.77 10.63 7.24
N ARG A 85 -6.84 10.80 6.45
CA ARG A 85 -8.07 9.99 6.57
C ARG A 85 -7.82 8.49 6.34
N LEU A 86 -6.88 8.16 5.46
CA LEU A 86 -6.48 6.79 5.17
C LEU A 86 -5.60 6.21 6.28
N ALA A 87 -4.81 7.06 6.96
CA ALA A 87 -4.06 6.67 8.15
C ALA A 87 -5.00 6.26 9.28
N LEU A 88 -6.06 7.04 9.52
CA LEU A 88 -7.10 6.72 10.50
C LEU A 88 -7.77 5.37 10.17
N LEU A 89 -8.16 5.17 8.91
CA LEU A 89 -8.80 3.95 8.44
C LEU A 89 -7.91 2.71 8.66
N ALA A 90 -6.63 2.81 8.27
CA ALA A 90 -5.67 1.73 8.46
C ALA A 90 -5.43 1.42 9.94
N LYS A 91 -5.37 2.46 10.79
CA LYS A 91 -5.20 2.31 12.25
C LYS A 91 -6.40 1.61 12.89
N SER A 92 -7.63 2.07 12.60
CA SER A 92 -8.84 1.46 13.14
C SER A 92 -8.97 -0.01 12.76
N PHE A 93 -8.55 -0.39 11.56
CA PHE A 93 -8.54 -1.78 11.11
C PHE A 93 -7.40 -2.59 11.75
N GLU A 94 -6.22 -1.99 11.94
CA GLU A 94 -5.09 -2.63 12.63
C GLU A 94 -5.44 -2.91 14.10
N GLU A 95 -6.27 -2.10 14.75
CA GLU A 95 -6.72 -2.30 16.13
C GLU A 95 -7.80 -3.39 16.28
N MET A 96 -8.35 -3.93 15.18
CA MET A 96 -9.37 -4.97 15.25
C MET A 96 -8.81 -6.30 15.78
N PRO A 97 -9.47 -6.94 16.78
CA PRO A 97 -9.06 -8.24 17.30
C PRO A 97 -8.94 -9.32 16.22
N GLU A 98 -9.83 -9.32 15.23
CA GLU A 98 -9.84 -10.28 14.13
C GLU A 98 -8.61 -10.13 13.23
N PHE A 99 -8.21 -8.89 12.93
CA PHE A 99 -7.01 -8.63 12.16
C PHE A 99 -5.76 -9.07 12.93
N GLN A 100 -5.66 -8.71 14.20
CA GLN A 100 -4.55 -9.11 15.07
C GLN A 100 -4.45 -10.63 15.22
N ALA A 101 -5.58 -11.33 15.32
CA ALA A 101 -5.62 -12.79 15.37
C ALA A 101 -5.06 -13.43 14.08
N VAL A 102 -5.42 -12.90 12.90
CA VAL A 102 -4.87 -13.35 11.62
C VAL A 102 -3.37 -13.08 11.54
N MET A 103 -2.94 -11.86 11.88
CA MET A 103 -1.51 -11.50 11.84
C MET A 103 -0.68 -12.39 12.78
N LYS A 104 -1.19 -12.70 13.96
CA LYS A 104 -0.55 -13.62 14.92
C LYS A 104 -0.51 -15.05 14.40
N ARG A 105 -1.62 -15.56 13.85
CA ARG A 105 -1.73 -16.93 13.34
C ARG A 105 -0.77 -17.17 12.16
N GLU A 106 -0.72 -16.23 11.23
CA GLU A 106 0.16 -16.30 10.06
C GLU A 106 1.60 -15.85 10.38
N GLY A 107 1.84 -15.35 11.61
CA GLY A 107 3.13 -14.83 12.04
C GLY A 107 3.64 -13.66 11.17
N LEU A 108 2.73 -12.87 10.61
CA LEU A 108 3.03 -11.75 9.71
C LEU A 108 3.35 -10.50 10.52
N THR A 109 4.40 -9.78 10.11
CA THR A 109 4.73 -8.44 10.62
C THR A 109 5.17 -7.56 9.45
N LYS A 110 5.20 -6.23 9.64
CA LYS A 110 5.64 -5.28 8.60
C LYS A 110 7.09 -5.59 8.17
N GLU A 111 7.93 -5.99 9.13
CA GLU A 111 9.35 -6.35 8.95
C GLU A 111 9.53 -7.63 8.13
N LYS A 112 8.62 -8.60 8.26
CA LYS A 112 8.63 -9.83 7.43
C LYS A 112 8.07 -9.60 6.04
N LEU A 113 7.09 -8.70 5.90
CA LEU A 113 6.48 -8.41 4.60
C LEU A 113 7.44 -7.66 3.67
N ILE A 114 8.29 -6.77 4.18
CA ILE A 114 9.27 -6.04 3.37
C ILE A 114 10.16 -6.97 2.51
N PRO A 115 10.92 -7.93 3.09
CA PRO A 115 11.76 -8.82 2.29
C PRO A 115 10.94 -9.72 1.37
N MET A 116 9.74 -10.15 1.77
CA MET A 116 8.84 -10.93 0.89
C MET A 116 8.44 -10.14 -0.38
N TYR A 117 8.31 -8.82 -0.27
CA TYR A 117 7.95 -7.95 -1.39
C TYR A 117 9.15 -7.40 -2.17
N ALA A 118 10.38 -7.65 -1.73
CA ALA A 118 11.57 -7.08 -2.36
C ALA A 118 11.70 -7.48 -3.83
N LEU A 119 11.47 -8.76 -4.16
CA LEU A 119 11.51 -9.23 -5.55
C LEU A 119 10.41 -8.59 -6.39
N TYR A 120 9.19 -8.49 -5.83
CA TYR A 120 8.04 -7.90 -6.52
C TYR A 120 8.23 -6.41 -6.80
N ALA A 121 8.69 -5.65 -5.80
CA ALA A 121 8.91 -4.21 -5.91
C ALA A 121 10.08 -3.86 -6.85
N ASN A 122 11.08 -4.73 -6.96
CA ASN A 122 12.25 -4.48 -7.80
C ASN A 122 12.17 -5.16 -9.17
N ASP A 123 10.96 -5.60 -9.58
CA ASP A 123 10.72 -6.36 -10.83
C ASP A 123 11.80 -7.44 -11.07
N SER A 124 12.23 -8.11 -10.00
CA SER A 124 13.34 -9.05 -10.07
C SER A 124 12.98 -10.22 -10.97
N ARG A 125 13.90 -10.57 -11.86
CA ARG A 125 13.74 -11.68 -12.81
C ARG A 125 14.83 -12.71 -12.58
N TRP A 126 14.45 -13.97 -12.77
CA TRP A 126 15.40 -15.05 -12.89
C TRP A 126 16.00 -15.01 -14.29
N SER A 127 17.33 -14.97 -14.39
CA SER A 127 18.03 -15.22 -15.66
C SER A 127 18.22 -16.72 -15.89
N GLU A 128 18.52 -17.08 -17.13
CA GLU A 128 18.71 -18.48 -17.55
C GLU A 128 19.91 -19.16 -16.86
N ASP A 129 20.88 -18.37 -16.37
CA ASP A 129 22.05 -18.83 -15.63
C ASP A 129 21.81 -19.02 -14.11
N GLY A 130 20.57 -18.84 -13.65
CA GLY A 130 20.19 -18.99 -12.25
C GLY A 130 20.57 -17.80 -11.35
N THR A 131 21.04 -16.70 -11.91
CA THR A 131 21.26 -15.46 -11.16
C THR A 131 19.97 -14.64 -11.02
N VAL A 132 19.84 -13.87 -9.93
CA VAL A 132 18.70 -12.98 -9.73
C VAL A 132 19.09 -11.59 -10.22
N MET A 133 18.45 -11.13 -11.30
CA MET A 133 18.54 -9.73 -11.69
C MET A 133 17.69 -8.91 -10.72
N VAL A 134 18.34 -8.06 -9.93
CA VAL A 134 17.69 -7.18 -8.97
C VAL A 134 17.48 -5.82 -9.64
N GLY A 135 16.25 -5.32 -9.66
CA GLY A 135 15.98 -3.96 -10.12
C GLY A 135 16.53 -2.89 -9.17
N ARG A 136 16.01 -1.67 -9.32
CA ARG A 136 16.54 -0.43 -8.73
C ARG A 136 16.76 -0.46 -7.21
N GLY A 137 16.04 -1.29 -6.47
CA GLY A 137 16.08 -1.29 -5.01
C GLY A 137 15.24 -0.15 -4.42
N LYS A 138 15.76 0.53 -3.38
CA LYS A 138 15.05 1.64 -2.71
C LYS A 138 15.22 2.96 -3.46
N SER A 139 14.15 3.74 -3.55
CA SER A 139 14.18 5.10 -4.10
C SER A 139 14.88 6.10 -3.17
N THR A 140 15.44 7.15 -3.77
CA THR A 140 15.97 8.36 -3.11
C THR A 140 15.02 9.55 -3.18
N PHE A 141 13.83 9.40 -3.78
CA PHE A 141 12.88 10.48 -4.10
C PHE A 141 12.35 11.27 -2.88
N GLY A 142 12.37 10.68 -1.68
CA GLY A 142 11.86 11.30 -0.45
C GLY A 142 12.91 11.49 0.66
N LYS A 143 14.19 11.56 0.30
CA LYS A 143 15.29 11.90 1.21
C LYS A 143 15.67 13.37 1.10
#